data_AF-A0A3C0IYX2-F1
#
_entry.id   AF-A0A3C0IYX2-F1
#
_cell.length_a   1.000
_cell.length_b   1.000
_cell.length_c   1.000
_cell.angle_alpha   90.00
_cell.angle_beta   90.00
_cell.angle_gamma   90.00
#
_symmetry.space_group_name_H-M   'P 1'
#
loop_
_entity.id
_entity.type
_entity.pdbx_description
1 polymer ?
#
loop_
_entity_poly.entity_id
_entity_poly.type
_entity_poly.pdbx_seq_one_letter_code
_entity_poly.pdbx_strand_id
1 'polypeptide(L)' 'MSSAWNGPLERIDEFRWRIPKHYKQGMRADAVVVTDRQGLEVARDGEAL' A
#
# COMPACT_ATOMS: atom_id res chain seq x y z
N MET A 1 15.99 9.05 -6.20
CA MET A 1 14.97 8.52 -7.11
C MET A 1 14.03 7.70 -6.25
N SER A 2 12.81 8.19 -6.05
CA SER A 2 11.80 7.47 -5.30
C SER A 2 11.52 6.15 -6.01
N SER A 3 11.70 5.04 -5.30
CA SER A 3 11.37 3.73 -5.84
C SER A 3 9.86 3.59 -5.75
N ALA A 4 9.16 3.90 -6.85
CA ALA A 4 7.71 3.76 -6.92
C ALA A 4 7.30 2.38 -6.41
N TRP A 5 6.29 2.32 -5.55
CA TRP A 5 5.77 1.09 -5.01
C TRP A 5 5.25 0.17 -6.13
N ASN A 6 5.85 -1.00 -6.27
CA ASN A 6 5.47 -2.03 -7.25
C ASN A 6 4.75 -3.23 -6.62
N GLY A 7 4.37 -3.14 -5.34
CA GLY A 7 3.70 -4.21 -4.63
C GLY A 7 2.18 -4.25 -4.87
N PRO A 8 1.52 -5.35 -4.46
CA PRO A 8 0.08 -5.49 -4.53
C PRO A 8 -0.60 -4.50 -3.59
N LEU A 9 -1.59 -3.79 -4.13
CA LEU A 9 -2.43 -2.88 -3.38
C LEU A 9 -3.88 -3.09 -3.80
N GLU A 10 -4.64 -3.77 -2.94
CA GLU A 10 -6.01 -4.17 -3.23
C GLU A 10 -6.99 -3.21 -2.57
N ARG A 11 -7.95 -2.67 -3.32
CA ARG A 11 -8.96 -1.78 -2.75
C ARG A 11 -9.94 -2.57 -1.89
N ILE A 12 -10.08 -2.21 -0.61
CA ILE A 12 -11.12 -2.73 0.28
C ILE A 12 -12.40 -1.89 0.13
N ASP A 13 -12.27 -0.56 0.20
CA ASP A 13 -13.36 0.40 -0.03
C ASP A 13 -12.83 1.73 -0.59
N GLU A 14 -13.62 2.80 -0.53
CA GLU A 14 -13.27 4.11 -1.11
C GLU A 14 -11.96 4.70 -0.56
N PHE A 15 -11.62 4.44 0.70
CA PHE A 15 -10.46 5.04 1.37
C PHE A 15 -9.50 4.00 1.96
N ARG A 16 -9.77 2.70 1.82
CA ARG A 16 -8.96 1.65 2.42
C ARG A 16 -8.37 0.72 1.37
N TRP A 17 -7.08 0.47 1.51
CA TRP A 17 -6.29 -0.38 0.64
C TRP A 17 -5.55 -1.43 1.44
N ARG A 18 -5.43 -2.64 0.89
CA ARG A 18 -4.78 -3.78 1.54
C ARG A 18 -3.48 -4.12 0.85
N ILE A 19 -2.43 -4.32 1.63
CA ILE A 19 -1.22 -5.03 1.22
C ILE A 19 -1.28 -6.41 1.85
N PRO A 20 -1.44 -7.49 1.07
CA PRO A 20 -1.54 -8.84 1.59
C PRO A 20 -0.28 -9.28 2.35
N LYS A 21 -0.44 -10.04 3.43
CA LYS A 21 0.66 -10.59 4.24
C LYS A 21 1.63 -11.51 3.49
N HIS A 22 1.22 -12.01 2.33
CA HIS A 22 2.06 -12.88 1.50
C HIS A 22 2.94 -12.09 0.53
N TYR A 23 2.76 -10.77 0.42
CA TYR A 23 3.55 -9.92 -0.47
C TYR A 23 5.05 -9.98 -0.16
N LYS A 24 5.41 -9.86 1.12
CA LYS A 24 6.80 -9.82 1.56
C LYS A 24 7.03 -10.86 2.65
N GLN A 25 8.05 -11.68 2.45
CA GLN A 25 8.50 -12.63 3.46
C GLN A 25 8.79 -11.90 4.79
N GLY A 26 8.20 -12.39 5.88
CA GLY A 26 8.31 -11.79 7.21
C GLY A 26 7.11 -10.94 7.64
N MET A 27 6.17 -10.63 6.74
CA MET A 27 4.89 -10.06 7.14
C MET A 27 4.06 -11.10 7.92
N ARG A 28 3.51 -10.69 9.07
CA ARG A 28 2.69 -11.55 9.95
C ARG A 28 1.17 -11.31 9.78
N ALA A 29 0.80 -10.20 9.15
CA ALA A 29 -0.58 -9.78 8.95
C ALA A 29 -0.67 -8.92 7.68
N ASP A 30 -1.88 -8.77 7.17
CA ASP A 30 -2.16 -7.84 6.08
C ASP A 30 -1.99 -6.40 6.61
N ALA A 31 -1.43 -5.51 5.80
CA ALA A 31 -1.42 -4.08 6.12
C ALA A 31 -2.63 -3.39 5.49
N VAL A 32 -3.19 -2.41 6.19
CA VAL A 32 -4.28 -1.58 5.69
C VAL A 32 -3.82 -0.13 5.65
N VAL A 33 -3.87 0.47 4.46
CA VAL A 33 -3.56 1.87 4.21
C VAL A 33 -4.88 2.62 4.11
N VAL A 34 -5.05 3.67 4.91
CA VAL A 34 -6.25 4.50 4.91
C VAL A 34 -5.91 5.86 4.33
N THR A 35 -6.37 6.13 3.11
CA THR A 35 -6.10 7.37 2.38
C THR A 35 -7.05 7.53 1.18
N ASP A 36 -7.26 8.77 0.76
CA ASP A 36 -7.95 9.06 -0.50
C ASP A 36 -7.07 8.78 -1.72
N ARG A 37 -7.62 8.97 -2.92
CA ARG A 37 -6.89 8.69 -4.16
C ARG A 37 -5.63 9.56 -4.29
N GLN A 38 -5.64 10.81 -3.85
CA GLN A 38 -4.50 11.71 -4.01
C GLN A 38 -3.38 11.34 -3.04
N GLY A 39 -3.71 11.05 -1.79
CA GLY A 39 -2.75 10.58 -0.79
C GLY A 39 -2.16 9.22 -1.14
N LEU A 40 -2.91 8.37 -1.86
CA LEU A 40 -2.39 7.11 -2.35
C LEU A 40 -1.27 7.27 -3.38
N GLU A 41 -1.40 8.20 -4.32
CA GLU A 41 -0.34 8.45 -5.30
C GLU A 41 0.93 8.96 -4.61
N VAL A 42 0.79 9.83 -3.61
CA VAL A 42 1.93 10.28 -2.78
C VAL A 42 2.57 9.11 -2.02
N ALA A 43 1.76 8.22 -1.46
CA ALA A 43 2.27 7.04 -0.75
C ALA A 43 3.04 6.08 -1.68
N ARG A 44 2.58 5.92 -2.92
CA ARG A 44 3.26 5.10 -3.94
C ARG A 44 4.60 5.66 -4.36
N ASP A 45 4.71 6.99 -4.45
CA ASP A 45 5.95 7.67 -4.83
C ASP A 45 6.90 7.85 -3.65
N GLY A 46 6.52 7.46 -2.43
CA GLY A 46 7.32 7.56 -1.21
C GLY A 46 7.89 6.22 -0.74
N GLU A 47 8.36 6.19 0.52
CA GLU A 47 8.78 4.98 1.25
C GLU A 47 7.71 4.52 2.27
N ALA A 48 6.47 4.99 2.10
CA ALA A 48 5.38 4.74 3.05
C ALA A 48 4.74 3.35 2.90
N LEU A 49 4.94 2.69 1.75
CA LEU A 49 4.36 1.38 1.42
C LEU A 49 5.41 0.26 1.50
#